data_AF-A0A972W695-F1
#
_entry.id   AF-A0A972W695-F1
#
_cell.length_a   1.000
_cell.length_b   1.000
_cell.length_c   1.000
_cell.angle_alpha   90.00
_cell.angle_beta   90.00
_cell.angle_gamma   90.00
#
_symmetry.space_group_name_H-M   'P 1'
#
loop_
_entity.id
_entity.type
_entity.pdbx_description
1 polymer ?
#
loop_
_entity_poly.entity_id
_entity_poly.type
_entity_poly.pdbx_seq_one_letter_code
_entity_poly.pdbx_strand_id
1 'polypeptide(L)'
;MQDIIRQLDKKRERAREGGGKRRIDAQHAKGKLTARERIEILLDPGSFEEWDMFVEHRSIDFGMDNQTIPGDGVVTGFGNVNGRLIFVYSQDFTVFGGSLSEAHAEKICKLMDQAMKVGAPIIGINDSGGARIQEGVASLAGYAEVFQRNILASGVVPQISVIMGPCAGGAVYSPAITDFIFMVRDTSYMFVTGPDVVKTVTHEEVTHEELGGATTHTTTSGVADKAFENDTEVLLSLRRFIDFLPANNREQPPTRPTPDLGDRVENSLDTLVPNDPSKPYNIQELITKVVDEGDFFEIQPDYAGNIIVGFGRMEGATVGIVANQPMVLAGCLDISSSIKAARFVRFCDCFNIPIVTFVDVPGFLPGTAQEFGGIIKH
;
A
#
# COMPACT_ATOMS: atom_id res chain seq x y z
N MET A 1 -13.99 32.23 -28.57
CA MET A 1 -14.18 30.87 -28.01
C MET A 1 -12.98 29.98 -28.31
N GLN A 2 -12.52 29.88 -29.57
CA GLN A 2 -11.32 29.11 -29.93
C GLN A 2 -10.05 29.53 -29.19
N ASP A 3 -9.82 30.84 -28.95
CA ASP A 3 -8.64 31.31 -28.23
C ASP A 3 -8.63 30.92 -26.74
N ILE A 4 -9.81 30.90 -26.09
CA ILE A 4 -9.95 30.49 -24.68
C ILE A 4 -9.64 28.99 -24.54
N ILE A 5 -10.10 28.17 -25.50
CA ILE A 5 -9.79 26.73 -25.53
C ILE A 5 -8.28 26.52 -25.69
N ARG A 6 -7.63 27.21 -26.62
CA ARG A 6 -6.17 27.13 -26.78
C ARG A 6 -5.41 27.58 -25.52
N GLN A 7 -5.89 28.60 -24.82
CA GLN A 7 -5.29 29.03 -23.55
C GLN A 7 -5.44 27.98 -22.46
N LEU A 8 -6.61 27.34 -22.38
CA LEU A 8 -6.86 26.24 -21.46
C LEU A 8 -5.96 25.04 -21.75
N ASP A 9 -5.81 24.65 -23.01
CA ASP A 9 -4.96 23.53 -23.40
C ASP A 9 -3.48 23.79 -23.07
N LYS A 10 -2.99 25.01 -23.32
CA LYS A 10 -1.64 25.43 -22.88
C LYS A 10 -1.47 25.39 -21.35
N LYS A 11 -2.50 25.77 -20.59
CA LYS A 11 -2.46 25.65 -19.12
C LYS A 11 -2.41 24.20 -18.66
N ARG A 12 -3.16 23.30 -19.32
CA ARG A 12 -3.14 21.86 -19.05
C ARG A 12 -1.78 21.26 -19.36
N GLU A 13 -1.19 21.59 -20.51
CA GLU A 13 0.15 21.16 -20.89
C GLU A 13 1.17 21.58 -19.83
N ARG A 14 1.18 22.86 -19.42
CA ARG A 14 2.07 23.35 -18.37
C ARG A 14 1.85 22.67 -17.01
N ALA A 15 0.61 22.40 -16.62
CA ALA A 15 0.32 21.70 -15.37
C ALA A 15 0.79 20.23 -15.40
N ARG A 16 0.79 19.59 -16.58
CA ARG A 16 1.29 18.22 -16.76
C ARG A 16 2.81 18.12 -16.73
N GLU A 17 3.52 19.21 -17.01
CA GLU A 17 4.99 19.26 -16.92
C GLU A 17 5.51 19.24 -15.47
N GLY A 18 4.64 19.49 -14.47
CA GLY A 18 5.00 19.43 -13.05
C GLY A 18 6.20 20.32 -12.71
N GLY A 19 7.26 19.72 -12.15
CA GLY A 19 8.53 20.39 -11.85
C GLY A 19 9.42 20.71 -13.07
N GLY A 20 8.94 20.43 -14.28
CA GLY A 20 9.63 20.66 -15.55
C GLY A 20 10.49 19.50 -16.02
N LYS A 21 10.80 19.48 -17.32
CA LYS A 21 11.49 18.38 -18.02
C LYS A 21 12.76 17.89 -17.32
N ARG A 22 13.62 18.80 -16.85
CA ARG A 22 14.86 18.44 -16.15
C ARG A 22 14.62 17.58 -14.90
N ARG A 23 13.54 17.83 -14.17
CA ARG A 23 13.20 17.07 -12.95
C ARG A 23 12.56 15.73 -13.29
N ILE A 24 11.77 15.68 -14.36
CA ILE A 24 11.23 14.43 -14.92
C ILE A 24 12.37 13.53 -15.38
N ASP A 25 13.31 14.04 -16.18
CA ASP A 25 14.48 13.29 -16.64
C ASP A 25 15.31 12.75 -15.45
N ALA A 26 15.42 13.54 -14.37
CA ALA A 26 16.12 13.11 -13.15
C ALA A 26 15.35 12.05 -12.33
N GLN A 27 14.01 12.05 -12.38
CA GLN A 27 13.17 11.01 -11.78
C GLN A 27 13.34 9.70 -12.56
N HIS A 28 13.26 9.75 -13.90
CA HIS A 28 13.47 8.60 -14.77
C HIS A 28 14.89 8.03 -14.66
N ALA A 29 15.91 8.88 -14.53
CA ALA A 29 17.29 8.45 -14.31
C ALA A 29 17.50 7.64 -13.02
N LYS A 30 16.57 7.73 -12.06
CA LYS A 30 16.56 6.91 -10.84
C LYS A 30 15.73 5.63 -10.97
N GLY A 31 15.23 5.31 -12.16
CA GLY A 31 14.35 4.16 -12.40
C GLY A 31 12.92 4.36 -11.91
N LYS A 32 12.52 5.59 -11.56
CA LYS A 32 11.19 5.91 -11.04
C LYS A 32 10.33 6.54 -12.12
N LEU A 33 9.04 6.21 -12.12
CA LEU A 33 8.04 6.87 -12.97
C LEU A 33 7.59 8.20 -12.34
N THR A 34 6.98 9.05 -13.16
CA THR A 34 6.27 10.25 -12.71
C THR A 34 4.90 9.91 -12.13
N ALA A 35 4.29 10.85 -11.39
CA ALA A 35 2.97 10.66 -10.80
C ALA A 35 1.88 10.28 -11.82
N ARG A 36 1.92 10.90 -13.01
CA ARG A 36 0.93 10.68 -14.07
C ARG A 36 1.14 9.37 -14.80
N GLU A 37 2.39 8.99 -15.07
CA GLU A 37 2.72 7.68 -15.66
C GLU A 37 2.28 6.53 -14.75
N ARG A 38 2.44 6.67 -13.43
CA ARG A 38 1.97 5.68 -12.44
C ARG A 38 0.45 5.52 -12.47
N ILE A 39 -0.29 6.62 -12.54
CA ILE A 39 -1.76 6.61 -12.67
C ILE A 39 -2.19 5.96 -14.00
N GLU A 40 -1.50 6.27 -15.10
CA GLU A 40 -1.80 5.72 -16.43
C GLU A 40 -1.61 4.20 -16.49
N ILE A 41 -0.60 3.65 -15.80
CA ILE A 41 -0.39 2.20 -15.71
C ILE A 41 -1.43 1.55 -14.79
N LEU A 42 -1.77 2.20 -13.67
CA LEU A 42 -2.71 1.65 -12.70
C LEU A 42 -4.12 1.56 -13.27
N LEU A 43 -4.61 2.63 -13.89
CA LEU A 43 -6.00 2.75 -14.32
C LEU A 43 -6.25 2.18 -15.71
N ASP A 44 -7.50 1.83 -15.98
CA ASP A 44 -7.94 1.41 -17.30
C ASP A 44 -7.75 2.56 -18.31
N PRO A 45 -7.29 2.28 -19.54
CA PRO A 45 -6.98 3.31 -20.52
C PRO A 45 -8.14 4.28 -20.76
N GLY A 46 -7.88 5.57 -20.62
CA GLY A 46 -8.86 6.64 -20.83
C GLY A 46 -9.92 6.79 -19.73
N SER A 47 -9.80 6.09 -18.59
CA SER A 47 -10.77 6.19 -17.50
C SER A 47 -10.47 7.27 -16.46
N PHE A 48 -9.26 7.86 -16.47
CA PHE A 48 -8.85 8.82 -15.46
C PHE A 48 -9.52 10.19 -15.64
N GLU A 49 -10.27 10.60 -14.62
CA GLU A 49 -10.84 11.94 -14.49
C GLU A 49 -10.07 12.69 -13.39
N GLU A 50 -9.25 13.66 -13.79
CA GLU A 50 -8.43 14.45 -12.87
C GLU A 50 -9.20 15.61 -12.24
N TRP A 51 -9.01 15.81 -10.94
CA TRP A 51 -9.52 16.96 -10.20
C TRP A 51 -8.40 17.93 -9.82
N ASP A 52 -8.79 19.21 -9.67
CA ASP A 52 -7.95 20.22 -9.03
C ASP A 52 -6.55 20.38 -9.67
N MET A 53 -6.46 20.17 -10.98
CA MET A 53 -5.24 20.29 -11.78
C MET A 53 -4.57 21.68 -11.64
N PHE A 54 -5.37 22.72 -11.41
CA PHE A 54 -4.91 24.11 -11.35
C PHE A 54 -4.85 24.70 -9.94
N VAL A 55 -5.02 23.90 -8.90
CA VAL A 55 -4.85 24.37 -7.52
C VAL A 55 -3.39 24.76 -7.28
N GLU A 56 -3.16 25.87 -6.59
CA GLU A 56 -1.84 26.38 -6.22
C GLU A 56 -1.82 26.59 -4.70
N HIS A 57 -0.64 26.50 -4.08
CA HIS A 57 -0.50 26.84 -2.67
C HIS A 57 -0.76 28.34 -2.44
N ARG A 58 -1.08 28.69 -1.19
CA ARG A 58 -1.40 30.07 -0.77
C ARG A 58 -0.34 30.69 0.14
N SER A 59 0.76 29.97 0.37
CA SER A 59 1.86 30.46 1.21
C SER A 59 2.60 31.62 0.55
N ILE A 60 2.91 32.63 1.38
CA ILE A 60 3.71 33.81 1.02
C ILE A 60 5.06 33.85 1.77
N ASP A 61 5.25 32.93 2.72
CA ASP A 61 6.47 32.87 3.53
C ASP A 61 7.61 32.23 2.74
N PHE A 62 8.85 32.54 3.14
CA PHE A 62 10.09 32.00 2.53
C PHE A 62 10.18 32.18 1.00
N GLY A 63 9.49 33.19 0.45
CA GLY A 63 9.49 33.50 -0.99
C GLY A 63 8.67 32.53 -1.84
N MET A 64 7.79 31.72 -1.23
CA MET A 64 6.93 30.76 -1.91
C MET A 64 6.00 31.44 -2.94
N ASP A 65 5.61 32.69 -2.72
CA ASP A 65 4.80 33.51 -3.63
C ASP A 65 5.42 33.69 -5.03
N ASN A 66 6.76 33.58 -5.13
CA ASN A 66 7.48 33.70 -6.40
C ASN A 66 7.48 32.41 -7.22
N GLN A 67 7.05 31.29 -6.66
CA GLN A 67 7.09 29.98 -7.30
C GLN A 67 5.80 29.21 -7.05
N THR A 68 4.77 29.47 -7.85
CA THR A 68 3.55 28.65 -7.86
C THR A 68 3.58 27.62 -8.99
N ILE A 69 3.27 26.37 -8.67
CA ILE A 69 3.18 25.27 -9.63
C ILE A 69 1.77 24.68 -9.55
N PRO A 70 0.99 24.68 -10.67
CA PRO A 70 -0.34 24.08 -10.70
C PRO A 70 -0.34 22.62 -10.24
N GLY A 71 -1.35 22.27 -9.45
CA GLY A 71 -1.55 20.96 -8.86
C GLY A 71 -0.94 20.78 -7.46
N ASP A 72 -0.02 21.66 -7.06
CA ASP A 72 0.65 21.70 -5.75
C ASP A 72 1.34 20.39 -5.32
N GLY A 73 1.82 19.63 -6.31
CA GLY A 73 2.64 18.44 -6.10
C GLY A 73 1.87 17.16 -5.79
N VAL A 74 0.56 17.12 -6.05
CA VAL A 74 -0.22 15.88 -6.07
C VAL A 74 -1.22 15.87 -7.21
N VAL A 75 -1.30 14.75 -7.92
CA VAL A 75 -2.35 14.47 -8.91
C VAL A 75 -3.44 13.69 -8.21
N THR A 76 -4.69 14.16 -8.26
CA THR A 76 -5.83 13.51 -7.61
C THR A 76 -6.96 13.29 -8.61
N GLY A 77 -7.69 12.19 -8.46
CA GLY A 77 -8.85 11.91 -9.28
C GLY A 77 -9.42 10.54 -9.03
N PHE A 78 -10.19 10.06 -10.00
CA PHE A 78 -10.76 8.72 -9.98
C PHE A 78 -10.67 8.10 -11.38
N GLY A 79 -10.84 6.79 -11.44
CA GLY A 79 -10.93 6.05 -12.69
C GLY A 79 -11.29 4.61 -12.40
N ASN A 80 -11.06 3.73 -13.37
CA ASN A 80 -11.43 2.33 -13.24
C ASN A 80 -10.19 1.45 -13.16
N VAL A 81 -10.27 0.37 -12.38
CA VAL A 81 -9.36 -0.77 -12.45
C VAL A 81 -10.21 -1.99 -12.74
N ASN A 82 -9.98 -2.61 -13.89
CA ASN A 82 -10.77 -3.76 -14.36
C ASN A 82 -12.29 -3.46 -14.37
N GLY A 83 -12.64 -2.24 -14.82
CA GLY A 83 -14.02 -1.75 -14.89
C GLY A 83 -14.62 -1.27 -13.56
N ARG A 84 -13.88 -1.33 -12.44
CA ARG A 84 -14.36 -0.97 -11.11
C ARG A 84 -13.81 0.38 -10.67
N LEU A 85 -14.69 1.26 -10.19
CA LEU A 85 -14.34 2.60 -9.75
C LEU A 85 -13.36 2.56 -8.56
N ILE A 86 -12.25 3.29 -8.67
CA ILE A 86 -11.34 3.59 -7.56
C ILE A 86 -10.96 5.06 -7.56
N PHE A 87 -10.57 5.58 -6.40
CA PHE A 87 -9.99 6.91 -6.24
C PHE A 87 -8.49 6.79 -6.04
N VAL A 88 -7.73 7.68 -6.69
CA VAL A 88 -6.27 7.65 -6.64
C VAL A 88 -5.69 9.04 -6.45
N TYR A 89 -4.73 9.16 -5.54
CA TYR A 89 -3.80 10.27 -5.51
C TYR A 89 -2.39 9.76 -5.79
N SER A 90 -1.61 10.54 -6.54
CA SER A 90 -0.20 10.28 -6.77
C SER A 90 0.61 11.55 -6.54
N GLN A 91 1.55 11.47 -5.61
CA GLN A 91 2.43 12.59 -5.28
C GLN A 91 3.49 12.77 -6.38
N ASP A 92 3.72 14.01 -6.78
CA ASP A 92 4.70 14.38 -7.78
C ASP A 92 5.96 14.93 -7.11
N PHE A 93 6.97 14.07 -6.97
CA PHE A 93 8.24 14.41 -6.36
C PHE A 93 8.98 15.55 -7.10
N THR A 94 8.66 15.78 -8.38
CA THR A 94 9.29 16.87 -9.15
C THR A 94 8.84 18.24 -8.66
N VAL A 95 7.67 18.34 -8.00
CA VAL A 95 7.09 19.58 -7.48
C VAL A 95 7.36 19.70 -5.98
N PHE A 96 8.28 20.58 -5.60
CA PHE A 96 8.71 20.78 -4.20
C PHE A 96 9.06 19.49 -3.43
N GLY A 97 9.60 18.47 -4.12
CA GLY A 97 9.91 17.18 -3.49
C GLY A 97 8.67 16.39 -3.08
N GLY A 98 7.50 16.65 -3.68
CA GLY A 98 6.22 16.08 -3.29
C GLY A 98 5.77 16.50 -1.89
N SER A 99 6.35 17.58 -1.34
CA SER A 99 6.08 17.99 0.05
C SER A 99 4.63 18.41 0.25
N LEU A 100 4.07 17.96 1.37
CA LEU A 100 2.67 18.18 1.72
C LEU A 100 2.47 19.60 2.28
N SER A 101 1.75 20.42 1.54
CA SER A 101 1.21 21.74 1.92
C SER A 101 -0.26 21.65 2.32
N GLU A 102 -0.83 22.77 2.75
CA GLU A 102 -2.27 22.89 3.00
C GLU A 102 -3.09 22.53 1.75
N ALA A 103 -2.81 23.16 0.60
CA ALA A 103 -3.58 22.93 -0.62
C ALA A 103 -3.36 21.52 -1.22
N HIS A 104 -2.16 20.94 -1.07
CA HIS A 104 -1.91 19.53 -1.38
C HIS A 104 -2.78 18.60 -0.52
N ALA A 105 -2.85 18.84 0.79
CA ALA A 105 -3.67 18.05 1.70
C ALA A 105 -5.16 18.20 1.41
N GLU A 106 -5.65 19.41 1.11
CA GLU A 106 -7.04 19.67 0.72
C GLU A 106 -7.47 18.83 -0.49
N LYS A 107 -6.59 18.69 -1.49
CA LYS A 107 -6.85 17.84 -2.66
C LYS A 107 -7.01 16.37 -2.29
N ILE A 108 -6.13 15.84 -1.45
CA ILE A 108 -6.22 14.45 -0.96
C ILE A 108 -7.48 14.28 -0.13
N CYS A 109 -7.77 15.21 0.79
CA CYS A 109 -8.95 15.18 1.65
C CYS A 109 -10.25 15.16 0.84
N LYS A 110 -10.36 16.03 -0.17
CA LYS A 110 -11.51 16.05 -1.09
C LYS A 110 -11.69 14.71 -1.79
N LEU A 111 -10.60 14.11 -2.27
CA LEU A 111 -10.63 12.79 -2.90
C LEU A 111 -11.16 11.72 -1.94
N MET A 112 -10.62 11.64 -0.73
CA MET A 112 -11.05 10.68 0.29
C MET A 112 -12.51 10.88 0.69
N ASP A 113 -12.96 12.13 0.84
CA ASP A 113 -14.35 12.46 1.14
C ASP A 113 -15.31 11.99 0.05
N GLN A 114 -14.91 12.06 -1.22
CA GLN A 114 -15.74 11.55 -2.33
C GLN A 114 -15.71 10.03 -2.42
N ALA A 115 -14.55 9.40 -2.23
CA ALA A 115 -14.42 7.95 -2.19
C ALA A 115 -15.32 7.33 -1.11
N MET A 116 -15.32 7.90 0.10
CA MET A 116 -16.19 7.45 1.19
C MET A 116 -17.68 7.66 0.88
N LYS A 117 -18.05 8.73 0.17
CA LYS A 117 -19.46 8.99 -0.20
C LYS A 117 -20.02 7.96 -1.16
N VAL A 118 -19.22 7.50 -2.11
CA VAL A 118 -19.65 6.53 -3.13
C VAL A 118 -19.28 5.09 -2.79
N GLY A 119 -18.49 4.86 -1.73
CA GLY A 119 -18.06 3.54 -1.31
C GLY A 119 -17.06 2.90 -2.27
N ALA A 120 -16.01 3.64 -2.64
CA ALA A 120 -14.96 3.14 -3.55
C ALA A 120 -13.58 3.10 -2.88
N PRO A 121 -12.70 2.15 -3.26
CA PRO A 121 -11.34 2.06 -2.74
C PRO A 121 -10.52 3.31 -2.97
N ILE A 122 -9.58 3.58 -2.06
CA ILE A 122 -8.63 4.70 -2.13
C ILE A 122 -7.21 4.14 -2.30
N ILE A 123 -6.53 4.56 -3.36
CA ILE A 123 -5.14 4.21 -3.64
C ILE A 123 -4.26 5.46 -3.45
N GLY A 124 -3.31 5.37 -2.53
CA GLY A 124 -2.31 6.40 -2.30
C GLY A 124 -0.97 6.02 -2.90
N ILE A 125 -0.50 6.74 -3.92
CA ILE A 125 0.83 6.56 -4.50
C ILE A 125 1.76 7.63 -3.93
N ASN A 126 2.62 7.20 -3.02
CA ASN A 126 3.42 8.08 -2.15
C ASN A 126 4.85 8.21 -2.68
N ASP A 127 5.29 9.45 -2.84
CA ASP A 127 6.63 9.85 -3.28
C ASP A 127 6.88 11.29 -2.80
N SER A 128 7.13 11.43 -1.50
CA SER A 128 7.16 12.70 -0.79
C SER A 128 8.30 12.80 0.22
N GLY A 129 9.03 13.90 0.15
CA GLY A 129 10.04 14.26 1.15
C GLY A 129 9.49 14.60 2.54
N GLY A 130 8.17 14.63 2.73
CA GLY A 130 7.53 14.92 4.02
C GLY A 130 6.78 16.26 4.05
N ALA A 131 6.82 16.92 5.20
CA ALA A 131 6.10 18.18 5.42
C ALA A 131 6.73 19.33 4.62
N ARG A 132 5.92 20.23 4.07
CA ARG A 132 6.43 21.48 3.49
C ARG A 132 6.77 22.45 4.62
N ILE A 133 8.06 22.47 4.99
CA ILE A 133 8.58 23.25 6.12
C ILE A 133 8.23 24.74 5.99
N GLN A 134 8.20 25.26 4.76
CA GLN A 134 7.88 26.66 4.46
C GLN A 134 6.45 27.05 4.87
N GLU A 135 5.54 26.09 5.02
CA GLU A 135 4.16 26.32 5.48
C GLU A 135 3.95 26.01 6.97
N GLY A 136 4.98 25.53 7.66
CA GLY A 136 4.98 25.31 9.11
C GLY A 136 3.77 24.50 9.59
N VAL A 137 3.01 25.08 10.52
CA VAL A 137 1.87 24.41 11.16
C VAL A 137 0.74 24.07 10.19
N ALA A 138 0.58 24.82 9.08
CA ALA A 138 -0.46 24.53 8.10
C ALA A 138 -0.21 23.18 7.40
N SER A 139 1.07 22.85 7.13
CA SER A 139 1.45 21.53 6.62
C SER A 139 1.13 20.41 7.62
N LEU A 140 1.39 20.63 8.91
CA LEU A 140 1.07 19.66 9.97
C LEU A 140 -0.45 19.48 10.15
N ALA A 141 -1.22 20.56 10.05
CA ALA A 141 -2.69 20.49 10.07
C ALA A 141 -3.21 19.71 8.85
N GLY A 142 -2.62 19.93 7.67
CA GLY A 142 -2.93 19.15 6.46
C GLY A 142 -2.71 17.64 6.66
N TYR A 143 -1.62 17.24 7.31
CA TYR A 143 -1.42 15.84 7.70
C TYR A 143 -2.53 15.32 8.61
N ALA A 144 -2.88 16.07 9.67
CA ALA A 144 -3.92 15.68 10.61
C ALA A 144 -5.28 15.45 9.93
N GLU A 145 -5.64 16.29 8.96
CA GLU A 145 -6.88 16.17 8.18
C GLU A 145 -6.92 14.90 7.30
N VAL A 146 -5.78 14.53 6.70
CA VAL A 146 -5.64 13.27 5.96
C VAL A 146 -5.75 12.08 6.91
N PHE A 147 -5.05 12.12 8.05
CA PHE A 147 -5.07 11.03 9.02
C PHE A 147 -6.47 10.81 9.60
N GLN A 148 -7.19 11.89 9.91
CA GLN A 148 -8.56 11.80 10.39
C GLN A 148 -9.46 11.08 9.38
N ARG A 149 -9.29 11.32 8.08
CA ARG A 149 -10.04 10.63 7.03
C ARG A 149 -9.63 9.18 6.86
N ASN A 150 -8.34 8.86 7.02
CA ASN A 150 -7.92 7.45 6.99
C ASN A 150 -8.60 6.65 8.11
N ILE A 151 -8.68 7.22 9.31
CA ILE A 151 -9.34 6.62 10.47
C ILE A 151 -10.84 6.44 10.19
N LEU A 152 -11.50 7.46 9.64
CA LEU A 152 -12.94 7.40 9.31
C LEU A 152 -13.25 6.40 8.19
N ALA A 153 -12.32 6.19 7.26
CA ALA A 153 -12.45 5.24 6.16
C ALA A 153 -12.06 3.81 6.54
N SER A 154 -11.39 3.59 7.68
CA SER A 154 -10.89 2.28 8.12
C SER A 154 -12.04 1.29 8.32
N GLY A 155 -12.00 0.16 7.60
CA GLY A 155 -13.08 -0.82 7.58
C GLY A 155 -14.36 -0.35 6.88
N VAL A 156 -14.33 0.76 6.12
CA VAL A 156 -15.45 1.28 5.32
C VAL A 156 -15.18 1.13 3.84
N VAL A 157 -14.05 1.65 3.37
CA VAL A 157 -13.54 1.44 2.00
C VAL A 157 -12.11 0.94 2.09
N PRO A 158 -11.66 0.04 1.19
CA PRO A 158 -10.28 -0.41 1.19
C PRO A 158 -9.33 0.77 0.92
N GLN A 159 -8.28 0.88 1.73
CA GLN A 159 -7.24 1.89 1.62
C GLN A 159 -5.90 1.21 1.39
N ILE A 160 -5.26 1.51 0.25
CA ILE A 160 -3.99 0.88 -0.13
C ILE A 160 -2.95 1.95 -0.37
N SER A 161 -1.81 1.83 0.28
CA SER A 161 -0.66 2.70 0.09
C SER A 161 0.42 2.01 -0.72
N VAL A 162 0.90 2.67 -1.75
CA VAL A 162 2.06 2.25 -2.53
C VAL A 162 3.17 3.27 -2.30
N ILE A 163 4.31 2.83 -1.80
CA ILE A 163 5.48 3.67 -1.53
C ILE A 163 6.44 3.48 -2.69
N MET A 164 6.55 4.51 -3.53
CA MET A 164 7.34 4.49 -4.77
C MET A 164 8.40 5.60 -4.75
N GLY A 165 8.87 5.94 -3.55
CA GLY A 165 9.80 7.04 -3.32
C GLY A 165 10.10 7.24 -1.84
N PRO A 166 10.72 8.38 -1.49
CA PRO A 166 10.86 8.80 -0.10
C PRO A 166 9.49 8.93 0.57
N CYS A 167 9.42 8.56 1.85
CA CYS A 167 8.29 8.85 2.73
C CYS A 167 8.84 9.08 4.14
N ALA A 168 9.03 10.35 4.54
CA ALA A 168 9.71 10.68 5.79
C ALA A 168 8.87 11.53 6.74
N GLY A 169 9.08 11.37 8.04
CA GLY A 169 8.43 12.19 9.06
C GLY A 169 6.92 11.97 9.10
N GLY A 170 6.15 13.05 8.97
CA GLY A 170 4.69 12.98 8.98
C GLY A 170 4.10 12.10 7.87
N ALA A 171 4.79 11.97 6.72
CA ALA A 171 4.28 11.24 5.56
C ALA A 171 4.03 9.76 5.85
N VAL A 172 4.75 9.14 6.79
CA VAL A 172 4.64 7.69 7.07
C VAL A 172 3.36 7.31 7.80
N TYR A 173 2.73 8.26 8.50
CA TYR A 173 1.60 7.95 9.37
C TYR A 173 0.31 7.68 8.60
N SER A 174 0.09 8.28 7.43
CA SER A 174 -1.09 7.97 6.60
C SER A 174 -0.99 6.53 6.06
N PRO A 175 0.12 6.10 5.43
CA PRO A 175 0.30 4.69 5.07
C PRO A 175 0.15 3.73 6.26
N ALA A 176 0.70 4.07 7.43
CA ALA A 176 0.63 3.21 8.62
C ALA A 176 -0.81 2.91 9.09
N ILE A 177 -1.78 3.76 8.76
CA ILE A 177 -3.20 3.60 9.11
C ILE A 177 -4.08 3.22 7.90
N THR A 178 -3.50 3.00 6.73
CA THR A 178 -4.17 2.31 5.61
C THR A 178 -4.15 0.79 5.81
N ASP A 179 -4.89 0.03 5.00
CA ASP A 179 -5.03 -1.42 5.19
C ASP A 179 -3.79 -2.18 4.74
N PHE A 180 -3.22 -1.82 3.58
CA PHE A 180 -2.03 -2.45 3.01
C PHE A 180 -1.00 -1.43 2.55
N ILE A 181 0.28 -1.75 2.73
CA ILE A 181 1.45 -0.98 2.31
C ILE A 181 2.32 -1.83 1.39
N PHE A 182 2.40 -1.45 0.13
CA PHE A 182 3.34 -2.03 -0.83
C PHE A 182 4.50 -1.09 -1.10
N MET A 183 5.71 -1.63 -1.23
CA MET A 183 6.93 -0.85 -1.44
C MET A 183 7.66 -1.28 -2.70
N VAL A 184 8.46 -0.39 -3.28
CA VAL A 184 9.36 -0.70 -4.40
C VAL A 184 10.80 -0.80 -3.89
N ARG A 185 11.49 -1.91 -4.16
CA ARG A 185 12.88 -2.12 -3.74
C ARG A 185 13.79 -1.03 -4.32
N ASP A 186 14.83 -0.68 -3.56
CA ASP A 186 15.92 0.24 -3.89
C ASP A 186 15.54 1.71 -4.21
N THR A 187 14.26 2.00 -4.43
CA THR A 187 13.78 3.31 -4.86
C THR A 187 12.78 3.94 -3.88
N SER A 188 12.36 3.18 -2.86
CA SER A 188 11.44 3.63 -1.82
C SER A 188 11.97 3.36 -0.42
N TYR A 189 11.60 4.21 0.53
CA TYR A 189 11.94 4.03 1.94
C TYR A 189 10.96 4.79 2.83
N MET A 190 10.80 4.33 4.07
CA MET A 190 9.98 5.00 5.09
C MET A 190 10.70 5.11 6.43
N PHE A 191 10.61 6.26 7.10
CA PHE A 191 11.01 6.39 8.50
C PHE A 191 10.41 7.64 9.14
N VAL A 192 10.19 7.59 10.45
CA VAL A 192 9.75 8.76 11.23
C VAL A 192 10.87 9.80 11.32
N THR A 193 12.10 9.34 11.56
CA THR A 193 13.27 10.20 11.77
C THR A 193 14.38 9.77 10.83
N GLY A 194 14.93 10.72 10.06
CA GLY A 194 15.94 10.41 9.05
C GLY A 194 17.33 10.09 9.61
N PRO A 195 18.20 9.44 8.81
CA PRO A 195 19.52 8.97 9.24
C PRO A 195 20.42 10.06 9.86
N ASP A 196 20.37 11.27 9.33
CA ASP A 196 21.20 12.39 9.84
C ASP A 196 20.87 12.74 11.30
N VAL A 197 19.58 12.64 11.66
CA VAL A 197 19.11 12.90 13.04
C VAL A 197 19.45 11.71 13.93
N VAL A 198 19.29 10.48 13.44
CA VAL A 198 19.71 9.26 14.16
C VAL A 198 21.19 9.35 14.53
N LYS A 199 22.06 9.69 13.57
CA LYS A 199 23.50 9.88 13.80
C LYS A 199 23.80 10.95 14.84
N THR A 200 23.09 12.07 14.80
CA THR A 200 23.34 13.19 15.71
C THR A 200 22.91 12.88 17.15
N VAL A 201 21.80 12.14 17.33
CA VAL A 201 21.20 11.90 18.66
C VAL A 201 21.71 10.61 19.31
N THR A 202 21.89 9.55 18.53
CA THR A 202 22.23 8.21 19.04
C THR A 202 23.66 7.78 18.73
N HIS A 203 24.36 8.54 17.87
CA HIS A 203 25.67 8.19 17.32
C HIS A 203 25.69 6.90 16.47
N GLU A 204 24.52 6.43 16.05
CA GLU A 204 24.36 5.33 15.12
C GLU A 204 24.47 5.83 13.67
N GLU A 205 25.37 5.23 12.88
CA GLU A 205 25.46 5.49 11.44
C GLU A 205 24.70 4.41 10.69
N VAL A 206 23.68 4.82 9.94
CA VAL A 206 22.81 3.93 9.18
C VAL A 206 22.46 4.60 7.85
N THR A 207 22.34 3.83 6.78
CA THR A 207 21.89 4.36 5.49
C THR A 207 20.37 4.48 5.41
N HIS A 208 19.84 5.14 4.37
CA HIS A 208 18.40 5.22 4.14
C HIS A 208 17.77 3.83 3.94
N GLU A 209 18.46 2.95 3.20
CA GLU A 209 18.01 1.59 2.90
C GLU A 209 18.04 0.70 4.15
N GLU A 210 19.10 0.76 4.95
CA GLU A 210 19.18 -0.02 6.19
C GLU A 210 18.12 0.44 7.20
N LEU A 211 17.91 1.74 7.34
CA LEU A 211 16.98 2.30 8.33
C LEU A 211 15.52 2.00 8.00
N GLY A 212 15.15 2.09 6.71
CA GLY A 212 13.74 2.11 6.31
C GLY A 212 13.50 1.69 4.87
N GLY A 213 14.43 0.97 4.26
CA GLY A 213 14.25 0.40 2.92
C GLY A 213 13.13 -0.62 2.86
N ALA A 214 12.70 -0.96 1.64
CA ALA A 214 11.63 -1.92 1.42
C ALA A 214 11.92 -3.26 2.11
N THR A 215 13.17 -3.74 2.03
CA THR A 215 13.60 -4.99 2.67
C THR A 215 13.43 -4.95 4.19
N THR A 216 13.92 -3.89 4.86
CA THR A 216 13.77 -3.71 6.31
C THR A 216 12.30 -3.73 6.74
N HIS A 217 11.41 -3.14 5.92
CA HIS A 217 9.98 -3.12 6.23
C HIS A 217 9.24 -4.42 5.93
N THR A 218 9.71 -5.23 4.98
CA THR A 218 9.10 -6.54 4.66
C THR A 218 9.68 -7.71 5.43
N THR A 219 10.87 -7.60 6.02
CA THR A 219 11.51 -8.73 6.75
C THR A 219 11.61 -8.51 8.25
N THR A 220 11.82 -7.27 8.69
CA THR A 220 12.22 -6.98 10.08
C THR A 220 11.12 -6.30 10.86
N SER A 221 10.59 -5.17 10.37
CA SER A 221 9.59 -4.40 11.11
C SER A 221 8.14 -4.83 10.84
N GLY A 222 7.87 -5.53 9.73
CA GLY A 222 6.51 -5.95 9.35
C GLY A 222 5.57 -4.81 8.98
N VAL A 223 6.11 -3.62 8.70
CA VAL A 223 5.31 -2.44 8.30
C VAL A 223 4.79 -2.58 6.88
N ALA A 224 5.60 -3.15 5.97
CA ALA A 224 5.22 -3.34 4.58
C ALA A 224 4.68 -4.75 4.34
N ASP A 225 3.62 -4.84 3.57
CA ASP A 225 2.94 -6.11 3.28
C ASP A 225 3.60 -6.87 2.13
N LYS A 226 4.24 -6.16 1.21
CA LYS A 226 5.01 -6.76 0.12
C LYS A 226 5.93 -5.72 -0.53
N ALA A 227 7.09 -6.18 -0.99
CA ALA A 227 7.99 -5.39 -1.81
C ALA A 227 8.04 -5.96 -3.24
N PHE A 228 8.15 -5.06 -4.22
CA PHE A 228 8.25 -5.38 -5.65
C PHE A 228 9.52 -4.78 -6.25
N GLU A 229 9.97 -5.30 -7.39
CA GLU A 229 11.27 -4.92 -7.94
C GLU A 229 11.24 -3.54 -8.60
N ASN A 230 10.08 -3.10 -9.10
CA ASN A 230 9.96 -1.81 -9.80
C ASN A 230 8.53 -1.25 -9.81
N ASP A 231 8.43 0.01 -10.23
CA ASP A 231 7.17 0.76 -10.33
C ASP A 231 6.11 0.06 -11.18
N THR A 232 6.49 -0.56 -12.30
CA THR A 232 5.51 -1.20 -13.20
C THR A 232 4.94 -2.47 -12.57
N GLU A 233 5.82 -3.29 -11.97
CA GLU A 233 5.42 -4.55 -11.33
C GLU A 233 4.44 -4.33 -10.17
N VAL A 234 4.70 -3.35 -9.30
CA VAL A 234 3.80 -3.05 -8.18
C VAL A 234 2.43 -2.58 -8.67
N LEU A 235 2.37 -1.74 -9.71
CA LEU A 235 1.11 -1.21 -10.23
C LEU A 235 0.28 -2.30 -10.92
N LEU A 236 0.92 -3.19 -11.70
CA LEU A 236 0.25 -4.34 -12.31
C LEU A 236 -0.21 -5.36 -11.25
N SER A 237 0.61 -5.62 -10.24
CA SER A 237 0.25 -6.49 -9.12
C SER A 237 -0.89 -5.91 -8.29
N LEU A 238 -0.94 -4.59 -8.13
CA LEU A 238 -2.02 -3.89 -7.45
C LEU A 238 -3.35 -4.04 -8.21
N ARG A 239 -3.34 -4.03 -9.55
CA ARG A 239 -4.55 -4.34 -10.34
C ARG A 239 -5.07 -5.74 -10.03
N ARG A 240 -4.20 -6.76 -9.97
CA ARG A 240 -4.57 -8.12 -9.54
C ARG A 240 -5.09 -8.15 -8.10
N PHE A 241 -4.47 -7.40 -7.20
CA PHE A 241 -4.84 -7.36 -5.79
C PHE A 241 -6.23 -6.76 -5.56
N ILE A 242 -6.54 -5.63 -6.21
CA ILE A 242 -7.84 -4.96 -6.12
C ILE A 242 -8.99 -5.87 -6.56
N ASP A 243 -8.75 -6.78 -7.51
CA ASP A 243 -9.75 -7.75 -7.96
C ASP A 243 -10.18 -8.76 -6.89
N PHE A 244 -9.44 -8.92 -5.79
CA PHE A 244 -9.87 -9.76 -4.67
C PHE A 244 -10.82 -9.01 -3.71
N LEU A 245 -10.70 -7.69 -3.63
CA LEU A 245 -11.36 -6.89 -2.60
C LEU A 245 -12.76 -6.43 -3.03
N PRO A 246 -13.75 -6.33 -2.13
CA PRO A 246 -14.98 -5.59 -2.41
C PRO A 246 -14.70 -4.09 -2.56
N ALA A 247 -15.64 -3.31 -3.11
CA ALA A 247 -15.45 -1.86 -3.21
C ALA A 247 -15.55 -1.14 -1.85
N ASN A 248 -16.37 -1.68 -0.95
CA ASN A 248 -16.65 -1.17 0.39
C ASN A 248 -17.22 -2.27 1.30
N ASN A 249 -17.39 -1.97 2.58
CA ASN A 249 -17.87 -2.92 3.59
C ASN A 249 -19.34 -3.35 3.47
N ARG A 250 -20.12 -2.76 2.56
CA ARG A 250 -21.53 -3.14 2.30
C ARG A 250 -21.68 -4.10 1.14
N GLU A 251 -20.62 -4.29 0.37
CA GLU A 251 -20.59 -5.21 -0.76
C GLU A 251 -19.91 -6.52 -0.37
N GLN A 252 -20.31 -7.58 -1.06
CA GLN A 252 -19.61 -8.85 -0.99
C GLN A 252 -18.35 -8.79 -1.88
N PRO A 253 -17.33 -9.61 -1.58
CA PRO A 253 -16.18 -9.72 -2.46
C PRO A 253 -16.60 -10.09 -3.89
N PRO A 254 -15.89 -9.59 -4.92
CA PRO A 254 -16.24 -9.87 -6.30
C PRO A 254 -16.13 -11.37 -6.61
N THR A 255 -17.05 -11.85 -7.45
CA THR A 255 -17.02 -13.21 -7.99
C THR A 255 -16.56 -13.18 -9.44
N ARG A 256 -15.77 -14.17 -9.86
CA ARG A 256 -15.35 -14.36 -11.26
C ARG A 256 -15.72 -15.76 -11.73
N PRO A 257 -16.08 -15.95 -13.01
CA PRO A 257 -16.16 -17.29 -13.58
C PRO A 257 -14.82 -18.02 -13.43
N THR A 258 -14.86 -19.27 -12.99
CA THR A 258 -13.68 -20.14 -12.91
C THR A 258 -13.95 -21.45 -13.67
N PRO A 259 -12.97 -22.00 -14.41
CA PRO A 259 -13.07 -23.35 -14.96
C PRO A 259 -12.75 -24.43 -13.92
N ASP A 260 -12.25 -24.07 -12.73
CA ASP A 260 -11.91 -25.01 -11.66
C ASP A 260 -13.20 -25.60 -11.05
N LEU A 261 -13.19 -26.91 -10.81
CA LEU A 261 -14.36 -27.64 -10.33
C LEU A 261 -14.36 -27.66 -8.80
N GLY A 262 -15.46 -27.25 -8.18
CA GLY A 262 -15.60 -27.24 -6.71
C GLY A 262 -15.51 -28.64 -6.06
N ASP A 263 -15.67 -29.71 -6.84
CA ASP A 263 -15.55 -31.10 -6.41
C ASP A 263 -14.24 -31.79 -6.84
N ARG A 264 -13.22 -31.01 -7.25
CA ARG A 264 -11.88 -31.52 -7.61
C ARG A 264 -11.28 -32.34 -6.46
N VAL A 265 -10.81 -33.53 -6.80
CA VAL A 265 -10.12 -34.44 -5.86
C VAL A 265 -8.61 -34.35 -6.07
N GLU A 266 -7.89 -33.97 -5.01
CA GLU A 266 -6.43 -33.84 -5.02
C GLU A 266 -5.75 -35.00 -4.28
N ASN A 267 -5.62 -36.15 -4.96
CA ASN A 267 -5.04 -37.39 -4.39
C ASN A 267 -3.61 -37.21 -3.84
N SER A 268 -2.88 -36.20 -4.30
CA SER A 268 -1.52 -35.91 -3.83
C SER A 268 -1.49 -35.44 -2.37
N LEU A 269 -2.59 -34.87 -1.86
CA LEU A 269 -2.71 -34.40 -0.48
C LEU A 269 -2.73 -35.53 0.55
N ASP A 270 -3.11 -36.75 0.15
CA ASP A 270 -3.09 -37.95 1.02
C ASP A 270 -1.67 -38.28 1.53
N THR A 271 -0.65 -37.73 0.87
CA THR A 271 0.77 -37.97 1.19
C THR A 271 1.54 -36.72 1.60
N LEU A 272 0.86 -35.56 1.73
CA LEU A 272 1.50 -34.29 2.05
C LEU A 272 2.07 -34.28 3.47
N VAL A 273 1.29 -34.73 4.45
CA VAL A 273 1.69 -34.78 5.87
C VAL A 273 2.60 -35.99 6.09
N PRO A 274 3.86 -35.81 6.55
CA PRO A 274 4.76 -36.93 6.79
C PRO A 274 4.30 -37.81 7.95
N ASN A 275 4.51 -39.13 7.84
CA ASN A 275 4.25 -40.07 8.94
C ASN A 275 5.16 -39.83 10.17
N ASP A 276 6.32 -39.23 9.95
CA ASP A 276 7.26 -38.86 11.02
C ASP A 276 6.86 -37.48 11.56
N PRO A 277 6.40 -37.37 12.83
CA PRO A 277 5.89 -36.12 13.38
C PRO A 277 6.97 -35.04 13.55
N SER A 278 8.25 -35.39 13.42
CA SER A 278 9.35 -34.43 13.47
C SER A 278 9.68 -33.80 12.10
N LYS A 279 9.11 -34.31 11.00
CA LYS A 279 9.37 -33.81 9.66
C LYS A 279 8.34 -32.75 9.26
N PRO A 280 8.76 -31.53 8.90
CA PRO A 280 7.85 -30.53 8.40
C PRO A 280 7.43 -30.83 6.95
N TYR A 281 6.37 -30.17 6.49
CA TYR A 281 5.94 -30.11 5.10
C TYR A 281 5.59 -28.67 4.73
N ASN A 282 5.49 -28.39 3.43
CA ASN A 282 5.15 -27.06 2.96
C ASN A 282 3.63 -26.87 2.90
N ILE A 283 3.07 -26.08 3.82
CA ILE A 283 1.63 -25.80 3.82
C ILE A 283 1.17 -25.04 2.55
N GLN A 284 2.07 -24.33 1.85
CA GLN A 284 1.73 -23.67 0.58
C GLN A 284 1.29 -24.66 -0.50
N GLU A 285 1.77 -25.91 -0.43
CA GLU A 285 1.32 -26.97 -1.35
C GLU A 285 -0.17 -27.29 -1.13
N LEU A 286 -0.63 -27.33 0.12
CA LEU A 286 -2.06 -27.49 0.43
C LEU A 286 -2.86 -26.29 -0.09
N ILE A 287 -2.40 -25.07 0.23
CA ILE A 287 -3.09 -23.83 -0.16
C ILE A 287 -3.28 -23.78 -1.67
N THR A 288 -2.20 -23.95 -2.44
CA THR A 288 -2.22 -23.89 -3.91
C THR A 288 -3.03 -25.01 -4.56
N LYS A 289 -3.15 -26.17 -3.90
CA LYS A 289 -4.00 -27.25 -4.39
C LYS A 289 -5.48 -27.03 -4.10
N VAL A 290 -5.81 -26.27 -3.06
CA VAL A 290 -7.20 -26.03 -2.64
C VAL A 290 -7.82 -24.80 -3.29
N VAL A 291 -7.06 -23.73 -3.50
CA VAL A 291 -7.59 -22.52 -4.16
C VAL A 291 -7.75 -22.73 -5.67
N ASP A 292 -8.72 -22.03 -6.24
CA ASP A 292 -8.98 -22.03 -7.68
C ASP A 292 -7.70 -21.73 -8.46
N GLU A 293 -7.40 -22.56 -9.45
CA GLU A 293 -6.27 -22.38 -10.39
C GLU A 293 -4.88 -22.32 -9.70
N GLY A 294 -4.78 -22.63 -8.41
CA GLY A 294 -3.59 -22.41 -7.60
C GLY A 294 -3.20 -20.93 -7.44
N ASP A 295 -4.14 -20.01 -7.69
CA ASP A 295 -3.94 -18.56 -7.67
C ASP A 295 -4.03 -18.01 -6.24
N PHE A 296 -2.88 -17.92 -5.56
CA PHE A 296 -2.77 -17.35 -4.22
C PHE A 296 -2.00 -16.02 -4.24
N PHE A 297 -2.56 -14.98 -3.63
CA PHE A 297 -1.91 -13.70 -3.39
C PHE A 297 -1.49 -13.65 -1.91
N GLU A 298 -0.26 -14.07 -1.64
CA GLU A 298 0.31 -14.04 -0.29
C GLU A 298 0.59 -12.59 0.16
N ILE A 299 0.26 -12.33 1.43
CA ILE A 299 0.48 -11.07 2.14
C ILE A 299 1.56 -11.31 3.22
N GLN A 300 2.53 -10.40 3.27
CA GLN A 300 3.71 -10.48 4.13
C GLN A 300 4.50 -11.80 3.95
N PRO A 301 4.87 -12.20 2.72
CA PRO A 301 5.60 -13.46 2.50
C PRO A 301 6.96 -13.51 3.21
N ASP A 302 7.62 -12.34 3.34
CA ASP A 302 8.96 -12.23 3.89
C ASP A 302 8.99 -11.92 5.41
N TYR A 303 7.83 -11.79 6.06
CA TYR A 303 7.68 -11.47 7.49
C TYR A 303 6.91 -12.55 8.23
N ALA A 304 7.40 -12.95 9.41
CA ALA A 304 6.78 -13.97 10.27
C ALA A 304 6.40 -15.25 9.49
N GLY A 305 7.40 -15.86 8.85
CA GLY A 305 7.21 -17.00 7.94
C GLY A 305 6.66 -18.28 8.56
N ASN A 306 6.48 -18.31 9.89
CA ASN A 306 5.79 -19.35 10.66
C ASN A 306 4.25 -19.31 10.51
N ILE A 307 3.70 -18.25 9.93
CA ILE A 307 2.29 -18.17 9.52
C ILE A 307 2.16 -17.58 8.12
N ILE A 308 1.27 -18.14 7.31
CA ILE A 308 0.96 -17.68 5.96
C ILE A 308 -0.43 -17.07 5.97
N VAL A 309 -0.56 -15.88 5.37
CA VAL A 309 -1.83 -15.22 5.15
C VAL A 309 -1.92 -14.68 3.74
N GLY A 310 -3.12 -14.61 3.19
CA GLY A 310 -3.30 -14.10 1.83
C GLY A 310 -4.66 -14.42 1.25
N PHE A 311 -4.85 -14.00 0.00
CA PHE A 311 -6.13 -14.13 -0.70
C PHE A 311 -6.06 -15.20 -1.78
N GLY A 312 -7.09 -16.05 -1.84
CA GLY A 312 -7.34 -16.97 -2.94
C GLY A 312 -8.78 -16.84 -3.43
N ARG A 313 -9.20 -17.76 -4.29
CA ARG A 313 -10.61 -17.94 -4.64
C ARG A 313 -11.05 -19.39 -4.48
N MET A 314 -12.34 -19.58 -4.23
CA MET A 314 -13.03 -20.87 -4.23
C MET A 314 -14.35 -20.69 -4.98
N GLU A 315 -14.58 -21.48 -6.02
CA GLU A 315 -15.73 -21.32 -6.93
C GLU A 315 -15.87 -19.88 -7.46
N GLY A 316 -14.75 -19.20 -7.66
CA GLY A 316 -14.68 -17.85 -8.17
C GLY A 316 -14.89 -16.74 -7.15
N ALA A 317 -15.22 -17.05 -5.89
CA ALA A 317 -15.39 -16.08 -4.82
C ALA A 317 -14.10 -15.90 -4.00
N THR A 318 -13.76 -14.67 -3.60
CA THR A 318 -12.58 -14.40 -2.76
C THR A 318 -12.69 -15.08 -1.39
N VAL A 319 -11.60 -15.72 -0.97
CA VAL A 319 -11.41 -16.25 0.37
C VAL A 319 -10.09 -15.74 0.96
N GLY A 320 -10.09 -15.40 2.24
CA GLY A 320 -8.88 -15.17 3.03
C GLY A 320 -8.38 -16.49 3.60
N ILE A 321 -7.08 -16.73 3.54
CA ILE A 321 -6.46 -17.94 4.08
C ILE A 321 -5.54 -17.55 5.23
N VAL A 322 -5.60 -18.31 6.32
CA VAL A 322 -4.65 -18.26 7.44
C VAL A 322 -4.12 -19.66 7.69
N ALA A 323 -2.80 -19.85 7.64
CA ALA A 323 -2.23 -21.19 7.73
C ALA A 323 -0.91 -21.22 8.50
N ASN A 324 -0.75 -22.15 9.43
CA ASN A 324 0.54 -22.37 10.09
C ASN A 324 1.55 -22.97 9.10
N GLN A 325 2.82 -22.57 9.17
CA GLN A 325 3.88 -23.07 8.29
C GLN A 325 4.88 -23.95 9.08
N PRO A 326 4.75 -25.29 9.05
CA PRO A 326 5.63 -26.20 9.78
C PRO A 326 7.12 -26.05 9.43
N MET A 327 7.45 -25.60 8.21
CA MET A 327 8.85 -25.41 7.79
C MET A 327 9.57 -24.27 8.53
N VAL A 328 8.85 -23.37 9.21
CA VAL A 328 9.43 -22.23 9.92
C VAL A 328 8.99 -22.27 11.37
N LEU A 329 9.96 -22.38 12.29
CA LEU A 329 9.71 -22.48 13.74
C LEU A 329 8.67 -23.56 14.12
N ALA A 330 8.59 -24.65 13.34
CA ALA A 330 7.62 -25.73 13.52
C ALA A 330 6.14 -25.26 13.48
N GLY A 331 5.84 -24.12 12.85
CA GLY A 331 4.48 -23.56 12.80
C GLY A 331 4.00 -22.95 14.13
N CYS A 332 4.89 -22.77 15.11
CA CYS A 332 4.57 -22.10 16.37
C CYS A 332 4.05 -20.68 16.15
N LEU A 333 3.10 -20.25 17.00
CA LEU A 333 2.71 -18.85 17.07
C LEU A 333 3.68 -18.05 17.94
N ASP A 334 3.90 -16.79 17.58
CA ASP A 334 4.75 -15.82 18.28
C ASP A 334 4.17 -14.41 18.10
N ILE A 335 4.78 -13.40 18.73
CA ILE A 335 4.28 -12.00 18.66
C ILE A 335 4.07 -11.55 17.21
N SER A 336 5.05 -11.79 16.34
CA SER A 336 5.03 -11.32 14.95
C SER A 336 3.94 -12.01 14.12
N SER A 337 3.82 -13.34 14.22
CA SER A 337 2.78 -14.11 13.53
C SER A 337 1.38 -13.80 14.05
N SER A 338 1.21 -13.58 15.37
CA SER A 338 -0.05 -13.15 15.97
C SER A 338 -0.49 -11.79 15.43
N ILE A 339 0.39 -10.80 15.38
CA ILE A 339 0.07 -9.46 14.84
C ILE A 339 -0.29 -9.55 13.34
N LYS A 340 0.52 -10.27 12.55
CA LYS A 340 0.30 -10.49 11.11
C LYS A 340 -1.08 -11.10 10.85
N ALA A 341 -1.39 -12.22 11.48
CA ALA A 341 -2.66 -12.91 11.28
C ALA A 341 -3.85 -12.13 11.85
N ALA A 342 -3.71 -11.51 13.02
CA ALA A 342 -4.79 -10.73 13.64
C ALA A 342 -5.24 -9.56 12.77
N ARG A 343 -4.30 -8.80 12.18
CA ARG A 343 -4.64 -7.68 11.29
C ARG A 343 -5.32 -8.19 10.02
N PHE A 344 -4.81 -9.28 9.43
CA PHE A 344 -5.39 -9.90 8.24
C PHE A 344 -6.83 -10.40 8.47
N VAL A 345 -7.06 -11.11 9.58
CA VAL A 345 -8.40 -11.60 9.98
C VAL A 345 -9.37 -10.43 10.14
N ARG A 346 -8.97 -9.36 10.84
CA ARG A 346 -9.82 -8.18 11.04
C ARG A 346 -10.14 -7.46 9.72
N PHE A 347 -9.18 -7.35 8.82
CA PHE A 347 -9.42 -6.78 7.50
C PHE A 347 -10.46 -7.61 6.73
N CYS A 348 -10.28 -8.94 6.69
CA CYS A 348 -11.21 -9.83 6.01
C CYS A 348 -12.64 -9.70 6.57
N ASP A 349 -12.78 -9.70 7.89
CA ASP A 349 -14.06 -9.53 8.59
C ASP A 349 -14.74 -8.18 8.25
N CYS A 350 -13.99 -7.07 8.31
CA CYS A 350 -14.52 -5.74 7.96
C CYS A 350 -15.04 -5.64 6.52
N PHE A 351 -14.56 -6.49 5.61
CA PHE A 351 -14.89 -6.46 4.20
C PHE A 351 -15.61 -7.73 3.72
N ASN A 352 -16.27 -8.46 4.62
CA ASN A 352 -17.10 -9.63 4.30
C ASN A 352 -16.34 -10.74 3.53
N ILE A 353 -15.03 -10.84 3.71
CA ILE A 353 -14.21 -11.89 3.09
C ILE A 353 -14.22 -13.11 4.02
N PRO A 354 -14.75 -14.27 3.58
CA PRO A 354 -14.73 -15.50 4.37
C PRO A 354 -13.30 -15.96 4.61
N ILE A 355 -13.06 -16.60 5.76
CA ILE A 355 -11.74 -17.06 6.18
C ILE A 355 -11.70 -18.59 6.25
N VAL A 356 -10.69 -19.18 5.61
CA VAL A 356 -10.34 -20.59 5.73
C VAL A 356 -9.04 -20.70 6.51
N THR A 357 -9.05 -21.50 7.58
CA THR A 357 -7.87 -21.69 8.43
C THR A 357 -7.35 -23.12 8.31
N PHE A 358 -6.08 -23.27 7.93
CA PHE A 358 -5.37 -24.55 7.97
C PHE A 358 -4.50 -24.60 9.23
N VAL A 359 -4.80 -25.56 10.11
CA VAL A 359 -4.24 -25.59 11.46
C VAL A 359 -3.21 -26.70 11.60
N ASP A 360 -1.97 -26.31 11.88
CA ASP A 360 -0.87 -27.20 12.29
C ASP A 360 0.07 -26.43 13.21
N VAL A 361 -0.35 -26.31 14.47
CA VAL A 361 0.33 -25.48 15.48
C VAL A 361 0.62 -26.31 16.73
N PRO A 362 1.89 -26.43 17.15
CA PRO A 362 2.23 -27.17 18.37
C PRO A 362 2.06 -26.33 19.65
N GLY A 363 1.95 -25.00 19.51
CA GLY A 363 1.81 -24.05 20.61
C GLY A 363 2.44 -22.70 20.28
N PHE A 364 2.82 -21.95 21.32
CA PHE A 364 3.54 -20.69 21.20
C PHE A 364 5.04 -20.88 21.34
N LEU A 365 5.83 -20.02 20.68
CA LEU A 365 7.28 -19.97 20.81
C LEU A 365 7.65 -19.56 22.26
N PRO A 366 8.41 -20.38 23.01
CA PRO A 366 8.83 -20.03 24.36
C PRO A 366 10.02 -19.06 24.35
N GLY A 367 10.20 -18.32 25.45
CA GLY A 367 11.44 -17.56 25.71
C GLY A 367 11.19 -16.20 26.34
N THR A 368 12.19 -15.68 27.07
CA THR A 368 12.12 -14.37 27.74
C THR A 368 11.87 -13.23 26.75
N ALA A 369 12.35 -13.33 25.51
CA ALA A 369 12.07 -12.35 24.47
C ALA A 369 10.56 -12.25 24.13
N GLN A 370 9.84 -13.38 24.12
CA GLN A 370 8.39 -13.41 23.88
C GLN A 370 7.62 -12.89 25.10
N GLU A 371 8.00 -13.32 26.31
CA GLU A 371 7.38 -12.86 27.55
C GLU A 371 7.55 -11.35 27.76
N PHE A 372 8.77 -10.83 27.63
CA PHE A 372 9.07 -9.41 27.80
C PHE A 372 8.57 -8.56 26.63
N GLY A 373 8.47 -9.16 25.44
CA GLY A 373 7.82 -8.56 24.27
C GLY A 373 6.30 -8.50 24.40
N GLY A 374 5.70 -9.12 25.42
CA GLY A 374 4.28 -9.01 25.72
C GLY A 374 3.38 -9.96 24.92
N ILE A 375 3.83 -11.19 24.65
CA ILE A 375 3.03 -12.25 23.97
C ILE A 375 1.65 -12.51 24.61
N ILE A 376 1.44 -12.14 25.87
CA ILE A 376 0.12 -12.25 26.52
C ILE A 376 -0.89 -11.25 25.92
N LYS A 377 -0.43 -10.10 25.46
CA LYS A 377 -1.27 -9.05 24.85
C LYS A 377 -1.41 -9.22 23.35
N HIS A 378 -0.33 -9.62 22.68
CA HIS A 378 -0.24 -9.79 21.24
C HIS A 378 -0.78 -11.15 20.82
#